data_AF-A0A6L4Y6C3-F1
#
_entry.id   AF-A0A6L4Y6C3-F1
#
_cell.length_a   1.000
_cell.length_b   1.000
_cell.length_c   1.000
_cell.angle_alpha   90.00
_cell.angle_beta   90.00
_cell.angle_gamma   90.00
#
_symmetry.space_group_name_H-M   'P 1'
#
loop_
_entity.id
_entity.type
_entity.pdbx_description
1 polymer ?
#
loop_
_entity_poly.entity_id
_entity_poly.type
_entity_poly.pdbx_seq_one_letter_code
_entity_poly.pdbx_strand_id
1 'polypeptide(L)'
;METKDAIFEKNIDTLRTLNPELAEAILRVHRGDDLQIVTARNGMPSIKAGNITLHSLYNPKEEAEGWVGYHREEIEKASAVIILGFGLGYHVMEVCNLELCRISDMDVIVFEPRLD
;
A
#
# COMPACT_ATOMS: atom_id res chain seq x y z
N MET A 1 0.68 -17.69 13.32
CA MET A 1 -0.08 -16.60 12.67
C MET A 1 0.24 -15.34 13.45
N GLU A 2 0.96 -14.38 12.86
CA GLU A 2 1.24 -13.10 13.53
C GLU A 2 -0.08 -12.32 13.68
N THR A 3 -0.25 -11.60 14.79
CA THR A 3 -1.41 -10.72 14.99
C THR A 3 -1.22 -9.41 14.21
N LYS A 4 -2.31 -8.68 13.92
CA LYS A 4 -2.22 -7.37 13.25
C LYS A 4 -1.32 -6.40 14.02
N ASP A 5 -1.40 -6.42 15.34
CA ASP A 5 -0.57 -5.58 16.21
C ASP A 5 0.92 -5.94 16.08
N ALA A 6 1.26 -7.23 16.05
CA ALA A 6 2.65 -7.66 15.86
C ALA A 6 3.23 -7.23 14.50
N ILE A 7 2.41 -7.26 13.44
CA ILE A 7 2.82 -6.80 12.10
C ILE A 7 3.02 -5.28 12.10
N PHE A 8 2.10 -4.53 12.71
CA PHE A 8 2.20 -3.08 12.78
C PHE A 8 3.48 -2.63 13.49
N GLU A 9 3.75 -3.16 14.68
CA GLU A 9 4.96 -2.82 15.45
C GLU A 9 6.24 -3.16 14.67
N LYS A 10 6.29 -4.34 14.04
CA LYS A 10 7.42 -4.75 13.21
C LYS A 10 7.64 -3.80 12.02
N ASN A 11 6.57 -3.37 11.36
CA ASN A 11 6.65 -2.43 10.24
C ASN A 11 7.15 -1.06 10.70
N ILE A 12 6.65 -0.56 11.84
CA ILE A 12 7.11 0.70 12.44
C ILE A 12 8.58 0.62 12.84
N ASP A 13 9.02 -0.47 13.46
CA ASP A 13 10.42 -0.68 13.84
C ASP A 13 11.33 -0.68 12.62
N THR A 14 10.92 -1.39 11.56
CA THR A 14 11.65 -1.40 10.27
C THR A 14 11.73 0.02 9.70
N LEU A 15 10.59 0.73 9.66
CA LEU A 15 10.53 2.07 9.11
C LEU A 15 11.39 3.05 9.93
N ARG A 16 11.45 2.89 11.25
CA ARG A 16 12.30 3.72 12.11
C ARG A 16 13.78 3.60 11.77
N THR A 17 14.23 2.45 11.24
CA THR A 17 15.64 2.31 10.79
C THR A 17 15.94 3.04 9.48
N LEU A 18 14.93 3.25 8.63
CA LEU A 18 15.09 3.82 7.28
C LEU A 18 14.69 5.30 7.23
N ASN A 19 13.61 5.66 7.93
CA ASN A 19 13.05 6.99 8.00
C ASN A 19 12.39 7.20 9.39
N PRO A 20 13.18 7.56 10.42
CA PRO A 20 12.67 7.79 11.77
C PRO A 20 11.57 8.85 11.82
N GLU A 21 11.69 9.93 11.04
CA GLU A 21 10.72 11.02 11.04
C GLU A 21 9.34 10.56 10.56
N LEU A 22 9.30 9.75 9.49
CA LEU A 22 8.04 9.20 8.98
C LEU A 22 7.42 8.20 9.97
N ALA A 23 8.23 7.34 10.59
CA ALA A 23 7.74 6.40 11.60
C ALA A 23 7.07 7.14 12.77
N GLU A 24 7.72 8.18 13.29
CA GLU A 24 7.17 8.99 14.38
C GLU A 24 5.95 9.82 13.94
N ALA A 25 5.89 10.26 12.68
CA ALA A 25 4.72 10.94 12.13
C ALA A 25 3.50 10.00 12.07
N ILE A 26 3.69 8.76 11.61
CA ILE A 26 2.63 7.74 11.57
C ILE A 26 2.14 7.40 12.99
N LEU A 27 3.04 7.30 13.98
CA LEU A 27 2.64 7.01 15.36
C LEU A 27 1.82 8.13 16.02
N ARG A 28 1.93 9.37 15.53
CA ARG A 28 1.23 10.54 16.09
C ARG A 28 -0.05 10.91 15.34
N VAL A 29 -0.23 10.39 14.12
CA VAL A 29 -1.39 10.71 13.30
C VAL A 29 -2.65 10.12 13.93
N HIS A 30 -3.74 10.87 13.86
CA HIS A 30 -5.05 10.37 14.25
C HIS A 30 -5.80 10.05 12.97
N ARG A 31 -6.41 8.86 12.90
CA ARG A 31 -7.25 8.46 11.77
C ARG A 31 -8.35 9.49 11.55
N GLY A 32 -8.52 9.97 10.32
CA GLY A 32 -9.63 10.83 9.95
C GLY A 32 -10.99 10.16 10.16
N ASP A 33 -11.99 10.95 10.54
CA ASP A 33 -13.35 10.47 10.80
C ASP A 33 -14.07 9.97 9.54
N ASP A 34 -13.60 10.39 8.35
CA ASP A 34 -14.14 9.98 7.06
C ASP A 34 -13.64 8.61 6.61
N LEU A 35 -12.61 8.06 7.24
CA LEU A 35 -12.00 6.78 6.86
C LEU A 35 -12.63 5.59 7.60
N GLN A 36 -13.17 4.66 6.82
CA GLN A 36 -13.74 3.42 7.32
C GLN A 36 -13.07 2.20 6.68
N ILE A 37 -12.46 1.37 7.51
CA ILE A 37 -12.05 0.01 7.10
C ILE A 37 -13.30 -0.85 7.01
N VAL A 38 -13.54 -1.42 5.82
CA VAL A 38 -14.63 -2.32 5.53
C VAL A 38 -14.08 -3.68 5.09
N THR A 39 -14.91 -4.71 5.15
CA THR A 39 -14.52 -6.05 4.66
C THR A 39 -15.07 -6.25 3.26
N ALA A 40 -14.20 -6.55 2.30
CA ALA A 40 -14.58 -6.94 0.95
C ALA A 40 -15.22 -8.34 0.94
N ARG A 41 -15.90 -8.70 -0.14
CA ARG A 41 -16.62 -9.98 -0.29
C ARG A 41 -15.72 -11.21 -0.12
N ASN A 42 -14.44 -11.08 -0.50
CA ASN A 42 -13.43 -12.12 -0.33
C ASN A 42 -12.80 -12.17 1.08
N GLY A 43 -13.27 -11.35 2.02
CA GLY A 43 -12.78 -11.28 3.41
C GLY A 43 -11.58 -10.36 3.62
N MET A 44 -11.02 -9.76 2.58
CA MET A 44 -9.89 -8.84 2.68
C MET A 44 -10.34 -7.44 3.12
N PRO A 45 -9.49 -6.65 3.80
CA PRO A 45 -9.82 -5.28 4.14
C PRO A 45 -9.88 -4.42 2.87
N SER A 46 -10.88 -3.56 2.80
CA SER A 46 -10.97 -2.43 1.88
C SER A 46 -11.19 -1.15 2.72
N ILE A 47 -11.11 0.01 2.09
CA ILE A 47 -11.30 1.30 2.76
C ILE A 47 -12.29 2.17 1.99
N LYS A 48 -13.11 2.88 2.74
CA LYS A 48 -13.97 3.95 2.25
C LYS A 48 -13.56 5.28 2.86
N ALA A 49 -13.59 6.32 2.04
CA ALA A 49 -13.49 7.72 2.45
C ALA A 49 -14.86 8.37 2.21
N GLY A 50 -15.66 8.48 3.28
CA GLY A 50 -17.07 8.84 3.19
C GLY A 50 -17.85 7.86 2.31
N ASN A 51 -18.39 8.36 1.19
CA ASN A 51 -19.15 7.54 0.23
C ASN A 51 -18.29 6.95 -0.90
N ILE A 52 -17.00 7.29 -0.95
CA ILE A 52 -16.08 6.82 -1.98
C ILE A 52 -15.36 5.57 -1.49
N THR A 53 -15.32 4.56 -2.35
CA THR A 53 -14.55 3.33 -2.10
C THR A 53 -13.18 3.49 -2.74
N LEU A 54 -12.09 3.32 -1.97
CA LEU A 54 -10.73 3.44 -2.52
C LEU A 54 -10.18 2.12 -3.07
N HIS A 55 -10.72 0.98 -2.64
CA HIS A 55 -10.37 -0.35 -3.16
C HIS A 55 -11.63 -1.20 -3.35
N SER A 56 -11.64 -2.11 -4.30
CA SER A 56 -12.75 -3.02 -4.61
C SER A 56 -13.37 -3.64 -3.35
N LEU A 57 -14.70 -3.54 -3.25
CA LEU A 57 -15.48 -4.25 -2.22
C LEU A 57 -15.68 -5.73 -2.56
N TYR A 58 -15.19 -6.20 -3.71
CA TYR A 58 -15.27 -7.61 -4.10
C TYR A 58 -13.96 -8.32 -3.81
N ASN A 59 -12.87 -7.85 -4.42
CA ASN A 59 -11.54 -8.43 -4.30
C ASN A 59 -10.47 -7.36 -4.57
N PRO A 60 -9.96 -6.68 -3.53
CA PRO A 60 -9.00 -5.58 -3.71
C PRO A 60 -7.62 -6.06 -4.20
N LYS A 61 -7.27 -7.34 -3.98
CA LYS A 61 -6.04 -7.93 -4.49
C LYS A 61 -6.09 -8.13 -6.01
N GLU A 62 -7.19 -8.68 -6.51
CA GLU A 62 -7.39 -8.91 -7.94
C GLU A 62 -7.45 -7.60 -8.74
N GLU A 63 -8.00 -6.53 -8.14
CA GLU A 63 -7.92 -5.17 -8.71
C GLU A 63 -6.46 -4.72 -8.89
N ALA A 64 -5.64 -4.88 -7.86
CA ALA A 64 -4.21 -4.54 -7.91
C ALA A 64 -3.44 -5.39 -8.93
N GLU A 65 -3.70 -6.70 -8.98
CA GLU A 65 -3.13 -7.61 -9.98
C GLU A 65 -3.50 -7.20 -11.40
N GLY A 66 -4.76 -6.82 -11.63
CA GLY A 66 -5.22 -6.29 -12.92
C GLY A 66 -4.53 -4.99 -13.29
N TRP A 67 -4.37 -4.07 -12.34
CA TRP A 67 -3.69 -2.78 -12.57
C TRP A 67 -2.21 -2.96 -12.92
N VAL A 68 -1.47 -3.79 -12.17
CA VAL A 68 -0.06 -4.09 -12.46
C VAL A 68 0.07 -4.87 -13.76
N GLY A 69 -0.82 -5.84 -14.00
CA GLY A 69 -0.84 -6.61 -15.25
C GLY A 69 -1.04 -5.74 -16.49
N TYR A 70 -1.90 -4.72 -16.40
CA TYR A 70 -2.14 -3.77 -17.49
C TYR A 70 -0.91 -2.91 -17.81
N HIS A 71 -0.16 -2.46 -16.80
CA HIS A 71 1.03 -1.60 -16.97
C HIS A 71 2.35 -2.36 -16.97
N ARG A 72 2.31 -3.69 -17.11
CA ARG A 72 3.48 -4.55 -16.93
C ARG A 72 4.65 -4.12 -17.82
N GLU A 73 4.39 -3.95 -19.12
CA GLU A 73 5.46 -3.65 -20.08
C GLU A 73 6.17 -2.32 -19.76
N GLU A 74 5.42 -1.31 -19.32
CA GLU A 74 5.97 -0.02 -18.91
C GLU A 74 6.77 -0.13 -17.61
N ILE A 75 6.23 -0.84 -16.62
CA ILE A 75 6.90 -1.05 -15.33
C ILE A 75 8.22 -1.81 -15.53
N GLU A 76 8.23 -2.87 -16.34
CA GLU A 76 9.41 -3.72 -16.53
C GLU A 76 10.56 -3.00 -17.25
N LYS A 77 10.29 -1.90 -17.96
CA LYS A 77 11.30 -1.06 -18.63
C LYS A 77 11.67 0.18 -17.84
N ALA A 78 10.97 0.47 -16.74
CA ALA A 78 11.18 1.66 -15.96
C ALA A 78 12.40 1.52 -15.04
N SER A 79 13.13 2.62 -14.84
CA SER A 79 14.13 2.72 -13.77
C SER A 79 13.51 3.10 -12.43
N ALA A 80 12.29 3.65 -12.46
CA ALA A 80 11.54 4.03 -11.27
C ALA A 80 10.03 3.99 -11.55
N VAL A 81 9.25 3.60 -10.54
CA VAL A 81 7.78 3.61 -10.55
C VAL A 81 7.30 4.62 -9.52
N ILE A 82 6.54 5.61 -9.99
CA ILE A 82 5.90 6.61 -9.12
C ILE A 82 4.44 6.24 -8.94
N ILE A 83 4.04 5.99 -7.70
CA ILE A 83 2.70 5.61 -7.31
C ILE A 83 2.05 6.78 -6.57
N LEU A 84 0.90 7.23 -7.06
CA LEU A 84 0.12 8.30 -6.43
C LEU A 84 -1.00 7.66 -5.60
N GLY A 85 -0.86 7.73 -4.28
CA GLY A 85 -1.74 7.10 -3.30
C GLY A 85 -1.21 5.75 -2.83
N PHE A 86 -1.15 5.56 -1.51
CA PHE A 86 -0.79 4.30 -0.86
C PHE A 86 -2.03 3.46 -0.55
N GLY A 87 -3.09 4.07 -0.01
CA GLY A 87 -4.28 3.35 0.43
C GLY A 87 -3.94 2.19 1.38
N LEU A 88 -4.33 0.95 1.02
CA LEU A 88 -3.97 -0.26 1.76
C LEU A 88 -2.75 -0.99 1.18
N GLY A 89 -2.07 -0.39 0.21
CA GLY A 89 -0.79 -0.87 -0.35
C GLY A 89 -0.89 -2.05 -1.32
N TYR A 90 -2.08 -2.47 -1.75
CA TYR A 90 -2.25 -3.66 -2.60
C TYR A 90 -1.46 -3.57 -3.92
N HIS A 91 -1.58 -2.45 -4.63
CA HIS A 91 -0.86 -2.19 -5.88
C HIS A 91 0.65 -2.00 -5.64
N VAL A 92 1.04 -1.35 -4.54
CA VAL A 92 2.47 -1.21 -4.16
C VAL A 92 3.10 -2.58 -3.93
N MET A 93 2.44 -3.43 -3.14
CA MET A 93 2.90 -4.80 -2.91
C MET A 93 2.98 -5.60 -4.21
N GLU A 94 2.00 -5.46 -5.09
CA GLU A 94 1.99 -6.17 -6.37
C GLU A 94 3.12 -5.71 -7.31
N VAL A 95 3.41 -4.41 -7.36
CA VAL A 95 4.60 -3.88 -8.05
C VAL A 95 5.86 -4.49 -7.44
N CYS A 96 6.02 -4.46 -6.11
CA CYS A 96 7.20 -5.03 -5.43
C CYS A 96 7.32 -6.56 -5.57
N ASN A 97 6.25 -7.27 -5.90
CA ASN A 97 6.26 -8.71 -6.16
C ASN A 97 6.78 -9.05 -7.57
N LEU A 98 6.86 -8.09 -8.48
CA LEU A 98 7.46 -8.30 -9.79
C LEU A 98 8.92 -8.73 -9.65
N GLU A 99 9.34 -9.70 -10.46
CA GLU A 99 10.70 -10.24 -10.41
C GLU A 99 11.76 -9.16 -10.60
N LEU A 100 11.48 -8.15 -11.43
CA LEU A 100 12.35 -6.99 -11.64
C LEU A 100 12.65 -6.23 -10.36
N CYS A 101 11.65 -5.96 -9.49
CA CYS A 101 11.90 -5.34 -8.18
C CYS A 101 12.87 -6.15 -7.30
N ARG A 102 13.09 -7.43 -7.59
CA ARG A 102 13.98 -8.31 -6.81
C ARG A 102 15.37 -8.41 -7.40
N ILE A 103 15.56 -8.06 -8.67
CA ILE A 103 16.82 -8.24 -9.40
C ILE A 103 17.42 -6.94 -9.94
N SER A 104 16.65 -5.84 -9.96
CA SER A 104 17.11 -4.52 -10.37
C SER A 104 17.02 -3.50 -9.24
N ASP A 105 17.83 -2.44 -9.35
CA ASP A 105 17.76 -1.26 -8.48
C ASP A 105 16.59 -0.34 -8.91
N MET A 106 15.40 -0.89 -9.10
CA MET A 106 14.22 -0.09 -9.46
C MET A 106 13.67 0.64 -8.23
N ASP A 107 13.60 1.97 -8.32
CA ASP A 107 13.03 2.79 -7.25
C ASP A 107 11.50 2.74 -7.29
N VAL A 108 10.86 2.39 -6.16
CA VAL A 108 9.41 2.50 -5.99
C VAL A 108 9.12 3.68 -5.06
N ILE A 109 8.54 4.74 -5.63
CA ILE A 109 8.27 5.99 -4.92
C ILE A 109 6.76 6.14 -4.74
N VAL A 110 6.30 6.25 -3.50
CA VAL A 110 4.88 6.43 -3.19
C VAL A 110 4.63 7.85 -2.68
N PHE A 111 3.69 8.55 -3.29
CA PHE A 111 3.17 9.83 -2.80
C PHE A 111 1.79 9.61 -2.19
N GLU A 112 1.70 9.65 -0.87
CA GLU A 112 0.44 9.59 -0.14
C GLU A 112 0.19 10.94 0.54
N PRO A 113 -0.83 11.71 0.11
CA PRO A 113 -1.12 13.02 0.71
C PRO A 113 -1.63 12.94 2.16
N ARG A 114 -2.09 11.78 2.63
CA ARG A 114 -2.75 11.57 3.91
C ARG A 114 -2.06 10.46 4.72
N LEU A 115 -1.51 10.80 5.89
CA LEU A 115 -0.85 9.82 6.76
C LEU A 115 -1.84 8.99 7.62
N ASP A 116 -3.13 9.32 7.59
CA ASP A 116 -4.15 8.85 8.53
C ASP A 116 -4.91 7.58 8.10
#